data_AF-S9SKM5-F1
#
_entry.id   AF-S9SKM5-F1
#
_cell.length_a   1.000
_cell.length_b   1.000
_cell.length_c   1.000
_cell.angle_alpha   90.00
_cell.angle_beta   90.00
_cell.angle_gamma   90.00
#
_symmetry.space_group_name_H-M   'P 1'
#
loop_
_entity.id
_entity.type
_entity.pdbx_description
1 polymer ?
#
loop_
_entity_poly.entity_id
_entity_poly.type
_entity_poly.pdbx_seq_one_letter_code
_entity_poly.pdbx_strand_id
1 'polypeptide(L)'
;MIRYGDLLVNDGLSKFGFGGHKSHDEIMLDSYNVVTIYSKELSKFNDFFEPHNIQFVEELVTAWKTFSKTSSGISGIYESNGKTVYDLPRELAEWGIYLAETRTE
;
A
#
# COMPACT_ATOMS: atom_id res chain seq x y z
N MET A 1 12.71 11.00 -3.62
CA MET A 1 11.86 9.80 -3.78
C MET A 1 10.38 10.18 -3.54
N ILE A 2 9.87 11.22 -4.23
CA ILE A 2 8.61 11.92 -3.89
C ILE A 2 7.55 11.76 -5.02
N ARG A 3 7.90 11.16 -6.16
CA ARG A 3 7.16 11.33 -7.42
C ARG A 3 5.69 10.85 -7.39
N TYR A 4 5.36 9.83 -6.60
CA TYR A 4 4.01 9.24 -6.56
C TYR A 4 3.46 9.01 -5.14
N GLY A 5 4.14 9.50 -4.11
CA GLY A 5 3.75 9.25 -2.71
C GLY A 5 2.32 9.72 -2.43
N ASP A 6 2.01 10.95 -2.83
CA ASP A 6 0.66 11.52 -2.65
C ASP A 6 -0.40 10.71 -3.39
N LEU A 7 -0.07 10.22 -4.59
CA LEU A 7 -1.00 9.45 -5.39
C LEU A 7 -1.30 8.08 -4.73
N LEU A 8 -0.26 7.38 -4.28
CA LEU A 8 -0.37 6.05 -3.68
C LEU A 8 -1.00 6.05 -2.30
N VAL A 9 -0.79 7.09 -1.49
CA VAL A 9 -1.31 7.18 -0.11
C VAL A 9 -2.78 7.63 -0.08
N ASN A 10 -3.19 8.48 -1.03
CA ASN A 10 -4.53 9.06 -1.03
C ASN A 10 -5.53 8.32 -1.93
N ASP A 11 -5.07 7.47 -2.85
CA ASP A 11 -5.96 6.68 -3.70
C ASP A 11 -6.57 5.50 -2.93
N GLY A 12 -7.89 5.50 -2.80
CA GLY A 12 -8.61 4.50 -2.01
C GLY A 12 -8.83 3.17 -2.74
N LEU A 13 -8.56 3.08 -4.05
CA LEU A 13 -8.75 1.87 -4.84
C LEU A 13 -7.44 1.10 -5.02
N SER A 14 -6.30 1.79 -4.99
CA SER A 14 -5.01 1.21 -5.23
C SER A 14 -4.62 0.22 -4.13
N LYS A 15 -4.10 -0.93 -4.58
CA LYS A 15 -3.48 -1.95 -3.76
C LYS A 15 -2.23 -2.39 -4.48
N PHE A 16 -1.12 -2.46 -3.75
CA PHE A 16 0.16 -2.82 -4.35
C PHE A 16 1.07 -3.43 -3.30
N GLY A 17 2.09 -4.12 -3.77
CA GLY A 17 3.10 -4.66 -2.89
C GLY A 17 4.34 -5.11 -3.62
N PHE A 18 5.31 -5.54 -2.83
CA PHE A 18 6.62 -5.95 -3.29
C PHE A 18 6.97 -7.30 -2.68
N GLY A 19 7.36 -8.24 -3.53
CA GLY A 19 7.87 -9.55 -3.13
C GLY A 19 9.37 -9.65 -3.39
N GLY A 20 10.14 -9.99 -2.37
CA GLY A 20 11.57 -10.20 -2.46
C GLY A 20 11.89 -11.64 -2.89
N HIS A 21 12.40 -11.83 -4.11
CA HIS A 21 12.75 -13.19 -4.59
C HIS A 21 13.81 -13.89 -3.74
N LYS A 22 14.78 -13.14 -3.19
CA LYS A 22 15.87 -13.68 -2.36
C LYS A 22 15.51 -13.80 -0.87
N SER A 23 14.82 -12.80 -0.32
CA SER A 23 14.49 -12.77 1.10
C SER A 23 13.21 -13.57 1.41
N HIS A 24 12.37 -13.80 0.39
CA HIS A 24 11.03 -14.39 0.51
C HIS A 24 10.09 -13.60 1.40
N ASP A 25 10.35 -12.30 1.55
CA ASP A 25 9.46 -11.39 2.26
C ASP A 25 8.54 -10.69 1.28
N GLU A 26 7.35 -10.37 1.76
CA GLU A 26 6.38 -9.60 0.99
C GLU A 26 5.87 -8.45 1.86
N ILE A 27 5.72 -7.27 1.26
CA ILE A 27 5.03 -6.14 1.86
C ILE A 27 3.88 -5.76 0.95
N MET A 28 2.69 -5.65 1.52
CA MET A 28 1.45 -5.37 0.81
C MET A 28 0.74 -4.18 1.46
N LEU A 29 0.38 -3.19 0.66
CA LEU A 29 -0.59 -2.16 1.02
C LEU A 29 -1.96 -2.57 0.46
N ASP A 30 -2.93 -2.64 1.35
CA ASP A 30 -4.33 -2.96 1.07
C ASP A 30 -5.22 -1.74 1.38
N SER A 31 -6.53 -1.89 1.17
CA SER A 31 -7.56 -0.89 1.42
C SER A 31 -7.40 -0.19 2.77
N TYR A 32 -7.66 1.12 2.77
CA TYR A 32 -7.54 1.99 3.94
C TYR A 32 -6.12 2.05 4.53
N ASN A 33 -5.10 2.02 3.66
CA ASN A 33 -3.69 2.14 4.01
C ASN A 33 -3.20 1.09 5.02
N VAL A 34 -3.83 -0.08 5.04
CA VAL A 34 -3.39 -1.20 5.88
C VAL A 34 -2.17 -1.84 5.22
N VAL A 35 -1.03 -1.79 5.91
CA VAL A 35 0.22 -2.42 5.45
C VAL A 35 0.41 -3.75 6.18
N THR A 36 0.57 -4.82 5.41
CA THR A 36 0.87 -6.16 5.91
C THR A 36 2.26 -6.59 5.46
N ILE A 37 3.06 -7.11 6.40
CA ILE A 37 4.38 -7.68 6.11
C ILE A 37 4.29 -9.19 6.34
N TYR A 38 4.64 -9.95 5.31
CA TYR A 38 4.82 -11.40 5.38
C TYR A 38 6.31 -11.70 5.41
N SER A 39 6.76 -12.33 6.49
CA SER A 39 8.17 -12.70 6.69
C SER A 39 8.26 -13.90 7.62
N LYS A 40 9.31 -14.71 7.46
CA LYS A 40 9.66 -15.78 8.41
C LYS A 40 10.22 -15.22 9.73
N GLU A 41 10.76 -14.01 9.69
CA GLU A 41 11.36 -13.32 10.83
C GLU A 41 10.90 -11.85 10.81
N LEU A 42 9.93 -11.50 11.66
CA LEU A 42 9.38 -10.14 11.71
C LEU A 42 10.28 -9.15 12.45
N SER A 43 11.11 -9.64 13.38
CA SER A 43 12.03 -8.82 14.19
C SER A 43 13.01 -7.99 13.35
N LYS A 44 13.35 -8.43 12.13
CA LYS A 44 14.25 -7.67 11.25
C LYS A 44 13.69 -6.31 10.78
N PHE A 45 12.39 -6.09 10.93
CA PHE A 45 11.76 -4.81 10.59
C PHE A 45 11.73 -3.83 11.76
N ASN A 46 12.13 -4.25 12.97
CA ASN A 46 12.16 -3.38 14.15
C ASN A 46 13.05 -2.15 13.90
N ASP A 47 14.22 -2.36 13.29
CA ASP A 47 15.16 -1.29 12.93
C ASP A 47 14.57 -0.25 11.97
N PHE A 48 13.55 -0.61 11.18
CA PHE A 48 12.82 0.33 10.35
C PHE A 48 11.76 1.10 11.16
N PHE A 49 11.05 0.43 12.06
CA PHE A 49 9.96 1.04 12.82
C PHE A 49 10.44 1.99 13.92
N GLU A 50 11.55 1.66 14.60
CA GLU A 50 12.08 2.44 15.73
C GLU A 50 12.40 3.90 15.36
N PRO A 51 13.12 4.21 14.26
CA PRO A 51 13.39 5.60 13.85
C PRO A 51 12.13 6.41 13.50
N HIS A 52 11.03 5.72 13.17
CA HIS A 52 9.74 6.33 12.84
C HIS A 52 8.79 6.42 14.03
N ASN A 53 9.24 6.04 15.24
CA ASN A 53 8.41 5.96 16.45
C ASN A 53 7.16 5.08 16.26
N ILE A 54 7.24 4.07 15.39
CA ILE A 54 6.17 3.10 15.19
C ILE A 54 6.36 1.99 16.21
N GLN A 55 5.55 2.00 17.26
CA GLN A 55 5.66 1.03 18.35
C GLN A 55 4.87 -0.24 18.04
N PHE A 56 5.40 -1.37 18.50
CA PHE A 56 4.61 -2.61 18.54
C PHE A 56 3.40 -2.42 19.45
N VAL A 57 2.24 -2.87 18.97
CA VAL A 57 0.99 -2.92 19.73
C VAL A 57 0.38 -4.29 19.56
N GLU A 58 -0.17 -4.85 20.64
CA GLU A 58 -0.87 -6.15 20.59
C GLU A 58 -2.14 -6.08 19.74
N GLU A 59 -2.81 -4.92 19.76
CA GLU A 59 -4.05 -4.69 19.03
C GLU A 59 -3.94 -3.43 18.17
N LEU A 60 -3.75 -3.62 16.86
CA LEU A 60 -3.80 -2.53 15.89
C LEU A 60 -5.24 -2.07 15.66
N VAL A 61 -5.48 -0.77 15.73
CA VAL A 61 -6.76 -0.15 15.33
C VAL A 61 -6.69 0.17 13.84
N THR A 62 -7.62 -0.39 13.06
CA THR A 62 -7.75 -0.14 11.63
C THR A 62 -9.12 0.45 11.31
N ALA A 63 -9.26 1.04 10.11
CA ALA A 63 -10.54 1.61 9.65
C ALA A 63 -11.70 0.61 9.74
N TRP A 64 -11.42 -0.69 9.57
CA TRP A 64 -12.40 -1.77 9.70
C TRP A 64 -13.16 -1.77 11.04
N LYS A 65 -12.52 -1.34 12.13
CA LYS A 65 -13.16 -1.24 13.46
C LYS A 65 -14.13 -0.06 13.58
N THR A 66 -14.08 0.88 12.64
CA THR A 66 -14.95 2.05 12.59
C THR A 66 -16.21 1.82 11.73
N PHE A 67 -16.23 0.73 10.96
CA PHE A 67 -17.33 0.45 10.05
C PHE A 67 -18.50 -0.23 10.76
N SER A 68 -19.71 0.14 10.35
CA SER A 68 -20.95 -0.47 10.82
C SER A 68 -21.99 -0.48 9.70
N LYS A 69 -23.14 -1.12 9.95
CA LYS A 69 -24.27 -1.10 9.01
C LYS A 69 -24.77 0.32 8.70
N THR A 70 -24.55 1.27 9.59
CA THR A 70 -24.98 2.67 9.45
C THR A 70 -23.82 3.64 9.18
N SER A 71 -22.58 3.14 9.17
CA SER A 71 -21.36 3.90 8.94
C SER A 71 -20.41 3.08 8.10
N SER A 72 -20.66 3.02 6.79
CA SER A 72 -19.77 2.34 5.85
C SER A 72 -18.57 3.22 5.50
N GLY A 73 -17.44 2.59 5.18
CA GLY A 73 -16.31 3.28 4.57
C GLY A 73 -16.58 3.65 3.11
N ILE A 74 -15.86 4.64 2.61
CA ILE A 74 -15.87 5.04 1.20
C ILE A 74 -14.44 4.97 0.68
N SER A 75 -14.27 4.38 -0.49
CA SER A 75 -13.04 4.41 -1.26
C SER A 75 -13.32 5.01 -2.64
N GLY A 76 -12.33 5.71 -3.19
CA GLY A 76 -12.47 6.35 -4.49
C GLY A 76 -11.11 6.63 -5.12
N ILE A 77 -11.13 6.94 -6.41
CA ILE A 77 -9.94 7.34 -7.16
C ILE A 77 -9.46 8.69 -6.64
N TYR A 78 -8.15 8.82 -6.45
CA TYR A 78 -7.51 10.09 -6.19
C TYR A 78 -6.78 10.59 -7.43
N GLU A 79 -7.04 11.83 -7.82
CA GLU A 79 -6.36 12.51 -8.91
C GLU A 79 -5.42 13.58 -8.34
N SER A 80 -4.18 13.60 -8.82
CA SER A 80 -3.21 14.64 -8.50
C SER A 80 -2.46 15.05 -9.77
N ASN A 81 -2.43 16.36 -10.05
CA ASN A 81 -1.79 16.93 -11.25
C ASN A 81 -2.24 16.29 -12.57
N GLY A 82 -3.54 15.98 -12.69
CA GLY A 82 -4.12 15.35 -13.89
C GLY A 82 -3.72 13.88 -14.09
N LYS A 83 -3.27 13.20 -13.02
CA LYS A 83 -2.87 11.79 -13.04
C LYS A 83 -3.59 11.01 -11.95
N THR A 84 -3.85 9.75 -12.25
CA THR A 84 -4.41 8.75 -11.32
C THR A 84 -3.45 7.58 -11.16
N VAL A 85 -3.71 6.66 -10.23
CA VAL A 85 -2.89 5.44 -10.06
C VAL A 85 -2.82 4.59 -11.33
N TYR A 86 -3.78 4.72 -12.24
CA TYR A 86 -3.80 4.00 -13.52
C TYR A 86 -2.75 4.51 -14.52
N ASP A 87 -2.18 5.69 -14.30
CA ASP A 87 -1.08 6.22 -15.12
C ASP A 87 0.29 5.62 -14.72
N LEU A 88 0.39 5.08 -13.51
CA LEU A 88 1.64 4.59 -12.93
C LEU A 88 2.33 3.49 -13.75
N PRO A 89 1.63 2.47 -14.30
CA PRO A 89 2.32 1.43 -15.08
C PRO A 89 3.11 1.98 -16.26
N ARG A 90 2.62 3.05 -16.91
CA ARG A 90 3.34 3.71 -18.00
C ARG A 90 4.58 4.45 -17.48
N GLU A 91 4.47 5.13 -16.34
CA GLU A 91 5.61 5.89 -15.80
C GLU A 91 6.66 5.01 -15.12
N LEU A 92 6.25 3.90 -14.52
CA LEU A 92 7.15 2.95 -13.86
C LEU A 92 7.87 2.03 -14.85
N ALA A 93 7.48 2.03 -16.14
CA ALA A 93 8.17 1.32 -17.20
C ALA A 93 9.64 1.78 -17.33
N GLU A 94 9.93 3.06 -17.07
CA GLU A 94 11.29 3.60 -17.00
C GLU A 94 12.16 2.91 -15.93
N TRP A 95 11.52 2.30 -14.92
CA TRP A 95 12.17 1.58 -13.82
C TRP A 95 12.06 0.05 -13.97
N GLY A 96 11.63 -0.41 -15.15
CA GLY A 96 11.50 -1.83 -15.44
C GLY A 96 10.25 -2.49 -14.86
N ILE A 97 9.26 -1.71 -14.41
CA ILE A 97 7.97 -2.21 -13.93
C ILE A 97 6.94 -1.98 -15.02
N TYR A 98 6.41 -3.05 -15.59
CA TYR A 98 5.51 -2.99 -16.75
C TYR A 98 4.11 -3.50 -16.39
N LEU A 99 3.10 -2.98 -17.08
CA LEU A 99 1.73 -3.50 -16.99
C LEU A 99 1.70 -4.95 -17.49
N ALA A 100 1.32 -5.89 -16.63
CA ALA A 100 1.16 -7.29 -17.00
C ALA A 100 -0.18 -7.52 -17.73
N GLU A 101 -1.28 -7.11 -17.11
CA GLU A 101 -2.63 -7.26 -17.67
C GLU A 101 -3.62 -6.26 -17.03
N THR A 102 -4.72 -6.00 -17.73
CA THR A 102 -5.90 -5.33 -17.18
C THR A 102 -7.07 -6.29 -17.31
N ARG A 103 -7.75 -6.58 -16.19
CA ARG A 103 -8.94 -7.42 -16.18
C ARG A 103 -10.17 -6.52 -16.14
N THR A 104 -11.15 -6.79 -17.00
CA THR A 104 -12.50 -6.25 -16.85
C THR A 104 -13.21 -7.05 -15.75
N GLU A 105 -13.87 -6.35 -14.84
CA GLU A 105 -14.78 -6.95 -13.85
C GLU A 105 -15.97 -7.66 -14.52
#